data_AF-A0A8X7NMI8-F1
#
_entry.id   AF-A0A8X7NMI8-F1
#
_cell.length_a   1.000
_cell.length_b   1.000
_cell.length_c   1.000
_cell.angle_alpha   90.00
_cell.angle_beta   90.00
_cell.angle_gamma   90.00
#
_symmetry.space_group_name_H-M   'P 1'
#
loop_
_entity.id
_entity.type
_entity.pdbx_description
1 polymer ?
#
loop_
_entity_poly.entity_id
_entity_poly.type
_entity_poly.pdbx_seq_one_letter_code
_entity_poly.pdbx_strand_id
1 'polypeptide(L)'
;MVKIKKKSSLRDKSQRKSQLASKISELKGSQQHIGYEYHENTLLKIAKTTKKQKQQDKSDQFINKLVNKVTFNTSGGISKSSLRRQKRKEKEQLKPKMDELLSTLPVGEETGSKSTKLVRSSIEEFVDTKKTNLNKPNPTKITGHRKIMIEEHKNFGNVLKNPEFKKSPFDALKNAIRQNMS
;
A
#
# COMPACT_ATOMS: atom_id res chain seq x y z
N MET A 1 -36.21 42.30 27.85
CA MET A 1 -35.86 41.25 28.84
C MET A 1 -35.19 40.06 28.13
N VAL A 2 -33.89 39.85 28.37
CA VAL A 2 -33.13 38.73 27.76
C VAL A 2 -33.32 37.48 28.61
N LYS A 3 -33.92 36.42 28.05
CA LYS A 3 -34.09 35.12 28.73
C LYS A 3 -32.73 34.42 28.84
N ILE A 4 -32.18 34.34 30.05
CA ILE A 4 -30.94 33.60 30.35
C ILE A 4 -31.24 32.09 30.25
N LYS A 5 -30.61 31.39 29.30
CA LYS A 5 -30.67 29.91 29.21
C LYS A 5 -29.95 29.29 30.39
N LYS A 6 -30.69 28.63 31.29
CA LYS A 6 -30.10 27.85 32.40
C LYS A 6 -29.29 26.66 31.85
N LYS A 7 -28.07 26.48 32.35
CA LYS A 7 -27.17 25.38 31.96
C LYS A 7 -27.74 24.05 32.50
N SER A 8 -27.80 23.00 31.68
CA SER A 8 -28.32 21.69 32.09
C SER A 8 -27.40 21.02 33.11
N SER A 9 -27.94 20.62 34.26
CA SER A 9 -27.22 19.88 35.29
C SER A 9 -27.07 18.39 34.95
N LEU A 10 -26.20 17.67 35.67
CA LEU A 10 -26.08 16.22 35.54
C LEU A 10 -27.41 15.50 35.87
N ARG A 11 -28.21 16.06 36.78
CA ARG A 11 -29.54 15.56 37.14
C ARG A 11 -30.54 15.73 35.99
N ASP A 12 -30.50 16.85 35.28
CA ASP A 12 -31.31 17.06 34.07
C ASP A 12 -30.94 16.08 32.95
N LYS A 13 -29.65 15.73 32.84
CA LYS A 13 -29.16 14.77 31.85
C LYS A 13 -29.56 13.33 32.18
N SER A 14 -29.58 12.94 33.46
CA SER A 14 -30.01 11.59 33.87
C SER A 14 -31.52 11.41 33.72
N GLN A 15 -32.33 12.42 34.04
CA GLN A 15 -33.79 12.36 33.83
C GLN A 15 -34.17 12.25 32.35
N ARG A 16 -33.43 12.89 31.44
CA ARG A 16 -33.67 12.72 29.98
C ARG A 16 -33.37 11.30 29.51
N LYS A 17 -32.37 10.63 30.11
CA LYS A 17 -32.05 9.22 29.78
C LYS A 17 -33.14 8.26 30.29
N SER A 18 -33.71 8.49 31.47
CA SER A 18 -34.80 7.64 31.96
C SER A 18 -36.08 7.80 31.14
N GLN A 19 -36.41 9.02 30.71
CA GLN A 19 -37.54 9.30 29.81
C GLN A 19 -37.38 8.67 28.42
N LEU A 20 -36.14 8.55 27.92
CA LEU A 20 -35.86 7.82 26.67
C LEU A 20 -36.03 6.31 26.87
N ALA A 21 -35.55 5.76 27.98
CA ALA A 21 -35.68 4.33 28.28
C ALA A 21 -37.15 3.90 28.42
N SER A 22 -38.00 4.71 29.07
CA SER A 22 -39.44 4.42 29.19
C SER A 22 -40.14 4.44 27.83
N LYS A 23 -39.87 5.45 26.99
CA LYS A 23 -40.41 5.53 25.62
C LYS A 23 -39.96 4.37 24.73
N ILE A 24 -38.71 3.92 24.86
CA ILE A 24 -38.21 2.75 24.12
C ILE A 24 -38.93 1.47 24.58
N SER A 25 -39.21 1.34 25.88
CA SER A 25 -39.96 0.21 26.42
C SER A 25 -41.42 0.20 25.95
N GLU A 26 -42.09 1.36 25.91
CA GLU A 26 -43.45 1.51 25.36
C GLU A 26 -43.51 1.20 23.86
N LEU A 27 -42.50 1.62 23.09
CA LEU A 27 -42.39 1.30 21.66
C LEU A 27 -42.14 -0.20 21.43
N LYS A 28 -41.34 -0.84 22.29
CA LYS A 28 -41.06 -2.28 22.21
C LYS A 28 -42.28 -3.13 22.59
N GLY A 29 -43.10 -2.67 23.54
CA GLY A 29 -44.35 -3.32 23.92
C GLY A 29 -45.48 -3.20 22.89
N SER A 30 -45.47 -2.14 22.07
CA SER A 30 -46.46 -1.90 21.00
C SER A 30 -46.13 -2.61 19.68
N GLN A 31 -44.92 -3.17 19.53
CA GLN A 31 -44.56 -4.08 18.44
C GLN A 31 -44.91 -5.53 18.79
N GLN A 32 -46.17 -5.77 19.16
CA GLN A 32 -46.73 -7.11 19.11
C GLN A 32 -47.01 -7.44 17.64
N HIS A 33 -46.42 -8.54 17.19
CA HIS A 33 -46.30 -8.95 15.80
C HIS A 33 -47.65 -9.19 15.13
N ILE A 34 -48.11 -8.21 14.33
CA ILE A 34 -49.07 -8.48 13.25
C ILE A 34 -48.25 -9.14 12.14
N GLY A 35 -48.68 -10.34 11.69
CA GLY A 35 -47.92 -11.31 10.90
C GLY A 35 -47.50 -10.87 9.49
N TYR A 36 -46.69 -9.82 9.38
CA TYR A 36 -46.02 -9.42 8.16
C TYR A 36 -44.59 -9.94 8.18
N GLU A 37 -44.21 -10.61 7.10
CA GLU A 37 -42.85 -11.10 6.88
C GLU A 37 -41.86 -9.93 6.96
N TYR A 38 -40.90 -10.06 7.88
CA TYR A 38 -39.96 -8.99 8.18
C TYR A 38 -38.92 -8.89 7.06
N HIS A 39 -39.08 -7.90 6.18
CA HIS A 39 -38.09 -7.56 5.18
C HIS A 39 -37.19 -6.42 5.71
N GLU A 40 -35.94 -6.76 6.05
CA GLU A 40 -34.90 -5.81 6.43
C GLU A 40 -34.70 -4.76 5.33
N ASN A 41 -34.93 -3.48 5.65
CA ASN A 41 -34.67 -2.39 4.71
C ASN A 41 -33.16 -2.17 4.58
N THR A 42 -32.59 -2.62 3.46
CA THR A 42 -31.16 -2.55 3.17
C THR A 42 -30.60 -1.13 3.13
N LEU A 43 -31.45 -0.11 2.91
CA LEU A 43 -31.07 1.30 2.87
C LEU A 43 -30.99 1.94 4.27
N LEU A 44 -31.64 1.34 5.27
CA LEU A 44 -31.69 1.82 6.66
C LEU A 44 -30.75 1.01 7.59
N LYS A 45 -29.59 0.61 7.08
CA LYS A 45 -28.62 -0.13 7.88
C LYS A 45 -28.00 0.77 8.95
N ILE A 46 -28.34 0.53 10.21
CA ILE A 46 -27.73 1.21 11.35
C ILE A 46 -26.22 0.98 11.31
N ALA A 47 -25.44 2.07 11.39
CA ALA A 47 -23.99 1.97 11.42
C ALA A 47 -23.55 1.14 12.64
N LYS A 48 -22.95 -0.03 12.39
CA LYS A 48 -22.50 -0.98 13.43
C LYS A 48 -21.36 -0.44 14.31
N THR A 49 -20.74 0.66 13.89
CA THR A 49 -19.59 1.26 14.56
C THR A 49 -19.87 2.72 14.91
N THR A 50 -19.56 3.12 16.14
CA THR A 50 -19.67 4.52 16.56
C THR A 50 -18.60 5.40 15.88
N LYS A 51 -18.83 6.72 15.82
CA LYS A 51 -17.81 7.67 15.29
C LYS A 51 -16.50 7.60 16.07
N LYS A 52 -16.57 7.39 17.39
CA LYS A 52 -15.40 7.22 18.27
C LYS A 52 -14.61 5.98 17.88
N GLN A 53 -15.28 4.84 17.70
CA GLN A 53 -14.64 3.60 17.26
C GLN A 53 -13.96 3.78 15.90
N LYS A 54 -14.66 4.39 14.94
CA LYS A 54 -14.10 4.65 13.60
C LYS A 54 -12.87 5.57 13.63
N GLN A 55 -12.79 6.51 14.57
CA GLN A 55 -11.61 7.37 14.74
C GLN A 55 -10.44 6.58 15.32
N GLN A 56 -10.70 5.72 16.30
CA GLN A 56 -9.69 4.83 16.89
C GLN A 56 -9.14 3.86 15.84
N ASP A 57 -10.00 3.18 15.10
CA ASP A 57 -9.60 2.24 14.05
C ASP A 57 -8.71 2.90 12.98
N LYS A 58 -8.99 4.17 12.63
CA LYS A 58 -8.16 4.94 11.70
C LYS A 58 -6.78 5.24 12.28
N SER A 59 -6.71 5.59 13.56
CA SER A 59 -5.45 5.83 14.25
C SER A 59 -4.62 4.55 14.30
N ASP A 60 -5.24 3.43 14.70
CA ASP A 60 -4.58 2.14 14.84
C ASP A 60 -4.10 1.61 13.47
N GLN A 61 -4.90 1.77 12.41
CA GLN A 61 -4.48 1.46 11.04
C GLN A 61 -3.26 2.27 10.60
N PHE A 62 -3.19 3.55 10.97
CA PHE A 62 -2.04 4.41 10.65
C PHE A 62 -0.79 3.99 11.42
N ILE A 63 -0.91 3.74 12.73
CA ILE A 63 0.20 3.29 13.57
C ILE A 63 0.71 1.93 13.08
N ASN A 64 -0.18 0.97 12.81
CA ASN A 64 0.18 -0.33 12.26
C ASN A 64 0.90 -0.21 10.91
N LYS A 65 0.47 0.71 10.05
CA LYS A 65 1.16 1.00 8.79
C LYS A 65 2.56 1.60 9.01
N LEU A 66 2.76 2.38 10.06
CA LEU A 66 4.05 2.95 10.42
C LEU A 66 4.98 1.90 11.01
N VAL A 67 4.50 1.11 11.97
CA VAL A 67 5.25 0.01 12.62
C VAL A 67 5.66 -1.04 11.58
N ASN A 68 4.72 -1.53 10.76
CA ASN A 68 5.03 -2.52 9.72
C ASN A 68 5.93 -1.98 8.60
N LYS A 69 5.99 -0.65 8.42
CA LYS A 69 6.91 0.01 7.48
C LYS A 69 8.31 0.18 8.04
N VAL A 70 8.47 0.24 9.36
CA VAL A 70 9.76 0.30 10.03
C VAL A 70 10.40 -1.09 10.18
N THR A 71 9.61 -2.15 10.35
CA THR A 71 10.14 -3.50 10.61
C THR A 71 10.54 -4.31 9.37
N PHE A 72 10.07 -3.98 8.16
CA PHE A 72 10.25 -4.85 6.99
C PHE A 72 10.86 -4.25 5.70
N ASN A 73 11.33 -2.99 5.66
CA ASN A 73 11.93 -2.46 4.41
C ASN A 73 12.96 -1.34 4.60
N THR A 74 14.25 -1.71 4.60
CA THR A 74 15.42 -0.81 4.45
C THR A 74 15.62 -0.29 3.02
N SER A 75 14.55 -0.08 2.23
CA SER A 75 14.67 0.57 0.90
C SER A 75 13.40 1.26 0.35
N GLY A 76 12.27 1.23 1.08
CA GLY A 76 10.97 1.70 0.56
C GLY A 76 10.31 2.83 1.34
N GLY A 77 11.00 3.43 2.31
CA GLY A 77 10.41 4.35 3.28
C GLY A 77 10.03 5.74 2.75
N ILE A 78 10.49 6.11 1.57
CA ILE A 78 10.47 7.48 1.08
C ILE A 78 9.42 7.59 -0.02
N SER A 79 8.47 8.52 0.12
CA SER A 79 7.48 8.77 -0.93
C SER A 79 8.18 9.18 -2.22
N LYS A 80 7.61 8.87 -3.39
CA LYS A 80 8.17 9.27 -4.70
C LYS A 80 8.48 10.78 -4.75
N SER A 81 7.64 11.61 -4.14
CA SER A 81 7.84 13.06 -4.06
C SER A 81 9.06 13.42 -3.21
N SER A 82 9.23 12.78 -2.06
CA SER A 82 10.38 13.00 -1.18
C SER A 82 11.69 12.57 -1.86
N LEU A 83 11.71 11.42 -2.53
CA LEU A 83 12.89 10.97 -3.28
C LEU A 83 13.25 11.93 -4.43
N ARG A 84 12.25 12.47 -5.15
CA ARG A 84 12.48 13.49 -6.19
C ARG A 84 13.05 14.78 -5.60
N ARG A 85 12.56 15.22 -4.45
CA ARG A 85 13.05 16.43 -3.76
C ARG A 85 14.49 16.26 -3.30
N GLN A 86 14.81 15.12 -2.69
CA GLN A 86 16.17 14.78 -2.29
C GLN A 86 17.13 14.81 -3.48
N LYS A 87 16.79 14.11 -4.57
CA LYS A 87 17.61 14.09 -5.80
C LYS A 87 17.79 15.47 -6.42
N ARG A 88 16.77 16.34 -6.39
CA ARG A 88 16.90 17.72 -6.88
C ARG A 88 17.86 18.53 -6.01
N LYS A 89 17.73 18.41 -4.68
CA LYS A 89 18.62 19.09 -3.72
C LYS A 89 20.08 18.62 -3.87
N GLU A 90 20.31 17.31 -3.96
CA GLU A 90 21.64 16.73 -4.22
C GLU A 90 22.20 17.22 -5.56
N LYS A 91 21.38 17.24 -6.62
CA LYS A 91 21.79 17.79 -7.92
C LYS A 91 22.16 19.27 -7.84
N GLU A 92 21.44 20.07 -7.08
CA GLU A 92 21.75 21.50 -6.87
C GLU A 92 23.03 21.69 -6.05
N GLN A 93 23.29 20.83 -5.08
CA GLN A 93 24.52 20.84 -4.29
C GLN A 93 25.75 20.42 -5.10
N LEU A 94 25.58 19.46 -6.02
CA LEU A 94 26.65 18.96 -6.90
C LEU A 94 26.86 19.79 -8.17
N LYS A 95 26.00 20.78 -8.44
CA LYS A 95 26.24 21.72 -9.54
C LYS A 95 27.52 22.51 -9.23
N PRO A 96 28.38 22.77 -10.23
CA PRO A 96 29.54 23.65 -10.04
C PRO A 96 29.06 25.02 -9.53
N LYS A 97 29.44 25.35 -8.30
CA LYS A 97 29.25 26.69 -7.74
C LYS A 97 30.56 27.42 -7.88
N MET A 98 30.67 28.26 -8.91
CA MET A 98 31.87 29.07 -9.13
C MET A 98 32.17 30.00 -7.95
N ASP A 99 31.15 30.37 -7.18
CA ASP A 99 31.25 31.18 -5.97
C ASP A 99 32.00 30.47 -4.83
N GLU A 100 31.95 29.13 -4.76
CA GLU A 100 32.73 28.35 -3.79
C GLU A 100 34.22 28.28 -4.18
N LEU A 101 34.59 28.48 -5.44
CA LEU A 101 35.99 28.49 -5.87
C LEU A 101 36.74 29.71 -5.34
N LEU A 102 36.05 30.85 -5.22
CA LEU A 102 36.64 32.08 -4.66
C LEU A 102 36.84 32.00 -3.14
N SER A 103 36.11 31.12 -2.44
CA SER A 103 36.22 30.93 -0.99
C SER A 103 37.07 29.72 -0.59
N THR A 104 37.29 28.77 -1.51
CA THR A 104 38.15 27.58 -1.30
C THR A 104 39.55 27.73 -1.87
N LEU A 105 39.81 28.77 -2.67
CA LEU A 105 41.18 29.16 -3.02
C LEU A 105 41.92 29.55 -1.73
N PRO A 106 42.98 28.83 -1.34
CA PRO A 106 43.85 29.28 -0.27
C PRO A 106 44.40 30.64 -0.70
N VAL A 107 44.00 31.69 0.02
CA VAL A 107 44.57 33.03 -0.16
C VAL A 107 46.01 32.95 0.31
N GLY A 108 46.92 32.69 -0.63
CA GLY A 108 48.34 32.54 -0.40
C GLY A 108 48.77 31.09 -0.26
N GLU A 109 49.18 30.48 -1.37
CA GLU A 109 50.52 29.91 -1.50
C GLU A 109 50.81 29.52 -2.96
N GLU A 110 51.84 30.19 -3.48
CA GLU A 110 52.47 30.03 -4.78
C GLU A 110 52.91 28.56 -5.00
N THR A 111 52.16 27.74 -5.75
CA THR A 111 52.71 26.46 -6.23
C THR A 111 52.22 26.12 -7.64
N GLY A 112 53.19 25.85 -8.51
CA GLY A 112 53.03 25.87 -9.95
C GLY A 112 52.16 24.77 -10.56
N SER A 113 51.70 25.07 -11.77
CA SER A 113 51.00 24.22 -12.72
C SER A 113 51.56 22.78 -12.77
N LYS A 114 50.96 21.85 -12.03
CA LYS A 114 51.12 20.41 -12.27
C LYS A 114 49.90 19.89 -13.02
N SER A 115 50.02 19.85 -14.34
CA SER A 115 49.10 19.15 -15.23
C SER A 115 49.21 17.64 -14.96
N THR A 116 48.20 17.05 -14.33
CA THR A 116 48.08 15.61 -14.19
C THR A 116 47.37 15.04 -15.43
N LYS A 117 48.14 14.43 -16.34
CA LYS A 117 47.57 13.63 -17.43
C LYS A 117 46.94 12.36 -16.85
N LEU A 118 45.63 12.23 -17.01
CA LEU A 118 44.89 11.00 -16.70
C LEU A 118 45.21 9.94 -17.76
N VAL A 119 46.03 8.95 -17.39
CA VAL A 119 46.24 7.74 -18.20
C VAL A 119 45.10 6.77 -17.90
N ARG A 120 44.32 6.43 -18.93
CA ARG A 120 43.26 5.43 -18.85
C ARG A 120 43.92 4.05 -18.86
N SER A 121 43.97 3.38 -17.72
CA SER A 121 44.39 1.98 -17.66
C SER A 121 43.35 1.14 -18.39
N SER A 122 43.70 0.70 -19.61
CA SER A 122 43.09 -0.45 -20.26
C SER A 122 43.40 -1.69 -19.45
N ILE A 123 42.46 -2.64 -19.41
CA ILE A 123 42.50 -3.94 -18.70
C ILE A 123 41.78 -3.87 -17.35
N GLU A 124 40.45 -4.03 -17.39
CA GLU A 124 39.80 -5.24 -16.88
C GLU A 124 38.57 -5.47 -17.78
N GLU A 125 38.51 -6.62 -18.46
CA GLU A 125 37.29 -7.07 -19.14
C GLU A 125 36.21 -7.26 -18.07
N PHE A 126 35.36 -6.24 -17.92
CA PHE A 126 34.13 -6.36 -17.15
C PHE A 126 33.29 -7.45 -17.83
N VAL A 127 33.24 -8.65 -17.24
CA VAL A 127 32.22 -9.63 -17.60
C VAL A 127 30.89 -8.96 -17.29
N ASP A 128 30.22 -8.50 -18.35
CA ASP A 128 28.87 -7.95 -18.28
C ASP A 128 27.96 -9.08 -17.77
N THR A 129 27.84 -9.24 -16.45
CA THR A 129 26.84 -10.10 -15.82
C THR A 129 25.47 -9.41 -15.97
N LYS A 130 25.07 -9.16 -17.21
CA LYS A 130 23.70 -8.78 -17.55
C LYS A 130 22.88 -10.01 -17.24
N LYS A 131 22.43 -10.13 -15.99
CA LYS A 131 21.32 -11.02 -15.63
C LYS A 131 20.25 -10.71 -16.65
N THR A 132 19.98 -11.63 -17.56
CA THR A 132 18.92 -11.48 -18.55
C THR A 132 17.66 -11.33 -17.74
N ASN A 133 17.25 -10.08 -17.52
CA ASN A 133 16.03 -9.76 -16.80
C ASN A 133 14.92 -10.06 -17.80
N LEU A 134 14.71 -11.35 -18.03
CA LEU A 134 13.58 -11.88 -18.75
C LEU A 134 12.40 -11.22 -18.07
N ASN A 135 11.64 -10.44 -18.83
CA ASN A 135 10.48 -9.66 -18.36
C ASN A 135 9.33 -10.61 -18.00
N LYS A 136 9.64 -11.60 -17.16
CA LYS A 136 8.76 -12.61 -16.63
C LYS A 136 8.04 -11.99 -15.44
N PRO A 137 6.74 -12.26 -15.30
CA PRO A 137 6.00 -11.79 -14.14
C PRO A 137 6.62 -12.38 -12.87
N ASN A 138 6.87 -11.52 -11.88
CA ASN A 138 7.43 -11.95 -10.60
C ASN A 138 6.30 -12.52 -9.71
N PRO A 139 6.35 -13.81 -9.31
CA PRO A 139 5.30 -14.45 -8.52
C PRO A 139 5.15 -13.86 -7.11
N THR A 140 6.18 -13.23 -6.56
CA THR A 140 6.11 -12.61 -5.23
C THR A 140 5.38 -11.28 -5.23
N LYS A 141 5.20 -10.65 -6.40
CA LYS A 141 4.48 -9.38 -6.54
C LYS A 141 3.03 -9.63 -6.94
N ILE A 142 2.09 -8.92 -6.31
CA ILE A 142 0.65 -9.00 -6.61
C ILE A 142 0.36 -8.78 -8.10
N THR A 143 1.06 -7.84 -8.74
CA THR A 143 0.91 -7.57 -10.18
C THR A 143 1.42 -8.71 -11.05
N GLY A 144 2.52 -9.36 -10.64
CA GLY A 144 3.04 -10.54 -11.34
C GLY A 144 2.12 -11.74 -11.14
N HIS A 145 1.64 -11.98 -9.92
CA HIS A 145 0.64 -13.02 -9.64
C HIS A 145 -0.61 -12.86 -10.51
N ARG A 146 -1.16 -11.65 -10.63
CA ARG A 146 -2.31 -11.40 -11.52
C ARG A 146 -1.98 -11.74 -12.98
N LYS A 147 -0.79 -11.41 -13.45
CA LYS A 147 -0.38 -11.67 -14.82
C LYS A 147 -0.19 -13.17 -15.08
N ILE A 148 0.43 -13.88 -14.15
CA ILE A 148 0.55 -15.36 -14.16
C ILE A 148 -0.85 -15.97 -14.23
N MET A 149 -1.79 -15.55 -13.39
CA MET A 149 -3.16 -16.09 -13.40
C MET A 149 -3.89 -15.90 -14.73
N ILE A 150 -3.65 -14.78 -15.43
CA ILE A 150 -4.22 -14.56 -16.77
C ILE A 150 -3.62 -15.52 -17.79
N GLU A 151 -2.30 -15.74 -17.71
CA GLU A 151 -1.58 -16.67 -18.60
C GLU A 151 -2.01 -18.13 -18.33
N GLU A 152 -2.10 -18.53 -17.06
CA GLU A 152 -2.61 -19.85 -16.64
C GLU A 152 -4.05 -20.09 -17.09
N HIS A 153 -4.91 -19.08 -16.97
CA HIS A 153 -6.30 -19.20 -17.43
C HIS A 153 -6.38 -19.47 -18.94
N LYS A 154 -5.54 -18.79 -19.73
CA LYS A 154 -5.44 -19.05 -21.19
C LYS A 154 -4.90 -20.45 -21.46
N ASN A 155 -3.87 -20.86 -20.72
CA ASN A 155 -3.27 -22.19 -20.87
C ASN A 155 -4.28 -23.30 -20.54
N PHE A 156 -5.05 -23.13 -19.47
CA PHE A 156 -6.12 -24.05 -19.10
C PHE A 156 -7.18 -24.19 -20.20
N GLY A 157 -7.60 -23.07 -20.81
CA GLY A 157 -8.49 -23.10 -21.96
C GLY A 157 -7.93 -23.88 -23.16
N ASN A 158 -6.61 -23.87 -23.36
CA ASN A 158 -5.95 -24.66 -24.40
C ASN A 158 -5.88 -26.15 -24.04
N VAL A 159 -5.63 -26.49 -22.77
CA VAL A 159 -5.64 -27.88 -22.28
C VAL A 159 -7.00 -28.53 -22.52
N LEU A 160 -8.11 -27.82 -22.25
CA LEU A 160 -9.46 -28.33 -22.48
C LEU A 160 -9.79 -28.57 -23.97
N LYS A 161 -9.06 -27.93 -24.89
CA LYS A 161 -9.22 -28.13 -26.34
C LYS A 161 -8.42 -29.33 -26.84
N ASN A 162 -7.42 -29.80 -26.10
CA ASN A 162 -6.55 -30.90 -26.52
C ASN A 162 -7.34 -32.24 -26.58
N PRO A 163 -7.36 -32.93 -27.73
CA PRO A 163 -8.05 -34.21 -27.86
C PRO A 163 -7.49 -35.31 -26.94
N GLU A 164 -6.20 -35.31 -26.64
CA GLU A 164 -5.60 -36.29 -25.72
C GLU A 164 -6.11 -36.09 -24.29
N PHE A 165 -6.26 -34.84 -23.87
CA PHE A 165 -6.83 -34.50 -22.56
C PHE A 165 -8.30 -34.90 -22.46
N LYS A 166 -9.07 -34.78 -23.55
CA LYS A 166 -10.46 -35.24 -23.59
C LYS A 166 -10.60 -36.76 -23.55
N LYS A 167 -9.63 -37.51 -24.07
CA LYS A 167 -9.62 -38.98 -24.06
C LYS A 167 -9.22 -39.54 -22.70
N SER A 168 -8.14 -39.03 -22.10
CA SER A 168 -7.67 -39.44 -20.76
C SER A 168 -7.01 -38.24 -20.07
N PRO A 169 -7.71 -37.54 -19.16
CA PRO A 169 -7.18 -36.34 -18.52
C PRO A 169 -5.99 -36.64 -17.60
N PHE A 170 -6.00 -37.80 -16.92
CA PHE A 170 -4.94 -38.18 -15.99
C PHE A 170 -3.67 -38.65 -16.70
N ASP A 171 -3.77 -39.36 -17.82
CA ASP A 171 -2.57 -39.72 -18.62
C ASP A 171 -1.97 -38.50 -19.29
N ALA A 172 -2.80 -37.62 -19.85
CA ALA A 172 -2.35 -36.36 -20.44
C ALA A 172 -1.62 -35.49 -19.39
N LEU A 173 -2.16 -35.43 -18.16
CA LEU A 173 -1.50 -34.73 -17.05
C LEU A 173 -0.17 -35.39 -16.66
N LYS A 174 -0.12 -36.73 -16.55
CA LYS A 174 1.10 -37.48 -16.23
C LYS A 174 2.20 -37.23 -17.28
N ASN A 175 1.83 -37.20 -18.55
CA ASN A 175 2.76 -36.90 -19.65
C ASN A 175 3.23 -35.45 -19.61
N ALA A 176 2.32 -34.49 -19.37
CA ALA A 176 2.68 -33.08 -19.24
C ALA A 176 3.62 -32.82 -18.04
N ILE A 177 3.40 -33.48 -16.90
CA ILE A 177 4.30 -33.40 -15.74
C ILE A 177 5.67 -33.98 -16.10
N ARG A 178 5.72 -35.12 -16.80
CA ARG A 178 6.98 -35.73 -17.26
C ARG A 178 7.76 -34.81 -18.21
N GLN A 179 7.09 -34.18 -19.16
CA GLN A 179 7.72 -33.24 -20.11
C GLN A 179 8.24 -31.96 -19.44
N ASN A 180 7.60 -31.48 -18.36
CA ASN A 180 8.06 -30.30 -17.64
C ASN A 180 9.20 -30.58 -16.63
N MET A 181 9.48 -31.86 -16.32
CA MET A 181 10.56 -32.25 -15.41
C MET A 181 11.86 -32.62 -16.12
N SER A 182 11.88 -32.74 -17.46
CA SER A 182 13.12 -32.92 -18.25
C SER A 182 13.68 -31.57 -18.69
#